data_AF-A0A3S0PUN3-F1
#
_entry.id   AF-A0A3S0PUN3-F1
#
_cell.length_a   1.000
_cell.length_b   1.000
_cell.length_c   1.000
_cell.angle_alpha   90.00
_cell.angle_beta   90.00
_cell.angle_gamma   90.00
#
_symmetry.space_group_name_H-M   'P 1'
#
loop_
_entity.id
_entity.type
_entity.pdbx_description
1 polymer ?
#
loop_
_entity_poly.entity_id
_entity_poly.type
_entity_poly.pdbx_seq_one_letter_code
_entity_poly.pdbx_strand_id
1 'polypeptide(L)'
;MRKLNLIELEQKINSYASDINYSERIYVQDKVSQFFSFLHEQSISSRILERISEDFSSIKNDFPSSGYNNSGYRMVPDHRIIKTIKDNIKNREDQGAFGFFIIQQLFEVEQKFENHYFEASGVWYRETNGDHNKRLDCFKEKFFKPFIELLEWHMYESEAKVENDYYSKNEIININSKLDEILLKQELGNEIIFNEIDELKELILFLNKKNWGQIVKGKLGDLVLGGLLSSENATSLFNYVSENSPLLIK
;
A
#
# COMPACT_ATOMS: atom_id res chain seq x y z
N MET A 1 -1.19 -17.97 -2.08
CA MET A 1 0.00 -17.27 -2.63
C MET A 1 1.06 -17.12 -1.55
N ARG A 2 2.37 -17.16 -1.86
CA ARG A 2 3.44 -16.84 -0.87
C ARG A 2 3.32 -15.36 -0.45
N LYS A 3 3.61 -15.05 0.81
CA LYS A 3 3.72 -13.67 1.30
C LYS A 3 5.01 -13.04 0.78
N LEU A 4 4.88 -11.88 0.16
CA LEU A 4 5.99 -11.10 -0.37
C LEU A 4 6.43 -10.06 0.66
N ASN A 5 7.73 -9.79 0.75
CA ASN A 5 8.21 -8.63 1.47
C ASN A 5 7.98 -7.33 0.68
N LEU A 6 8.26 -6.18 1.29
CA LEU A 6 8.02 -4.87 0.68
C LEU A 6 8.71 -4.68 -0.68
N ILE A 7 9.94 -5.21 -0.84
CA ILE A 7 10.74 -5.08 -2.08
C ILE A 7 10.15 -5.96 -3.19
N GLU A 8 9.89 -7.24 -2.88
CA GLU A 8 9.28 -8.20 -3.81
C GLU A 8 7.87 -7.75 -4.23
N LEU A 9 7.10 -7.20 -3.29
CA LEU A 9 5.76 -6.68 -3.51
C LEU A 9 5.78 -5.53 -4.52
N GLU A 10 6.66 -4.55 -4.33
CA GLU A 10 6.79 -3.43 -5.25
C GLU A 10 7.14 -3.90 -6.66
N GLN A 11 8.14 -4.77 -6.80
CA GLN A 11 8.53 -5.32 -8.11
C GLN A 11 7.35 -5.98 -8.80
N LYS A 12 6.53 -6.72 -8.03
CA LYS A 12 5.35 -7.38 -8.57
C LYS A 12 4.24 -6.39 -8.93
N ILE A 13 4.01 -5.35 -8.12
CA ILE A 13 3.10 -4.24 -8.43
C ILE A 13 3.50 -3.58 -9.74
N ASN A 14 4.78 -3.25 -9.92
CA ASN A 14 5.30 -2.60 -11.13
C ASN A 14 5.13 -3.49 -12.36
N SER A 15 5.36 -4.81 -12.21
CA SER A 15 5.08 -5.78 -13.27
C SER A 15 3.60 -5.77 -13.67
N TYR A 16 2.68 -5.87 -12.72
CA TYR A 16 1.24 -5.83 -13.00
C TYR A 16 0.80 -4.50 -13.61
N ALA A 17 1.31 -3.38 -13.09
CA ALA A 17 0.98 -2.04 -13.58
C ALA A 17 1.44 -1.86 -15.03
N SER A 18 2.66 -2.29 -15.36
CA SER A 18 3.17 -2.32 -16.73
C SER A 18 2.30 -3.22 -17.62
N ASP A 19 1.99 -4.43 -17.16
CA ASP A 19 1.18 -5.38 -17.92
C ASP A 19 -0.22 -4.82 -18.25
N ILE A 20 -0.84 -4.06 -17.34
CA ILE A 20 -2.13 -3.41 -17.55
C ILE A 20 -1.98 -2.22 -18.53
N ASN A 21 -0.96 -1.39 -18.35
CA ASN A 21 -0.73 -0.20 -19.17
C ASN A 21 -0.47 -0.54 -20.65
N TYR A 22 0.26 -1.63 -20.93
CA TYR A 22 0.56 -2.07 -22.29
C TYR A 22 -0.39 -3.16 -22.81
N SER A 23 -1.40 -3.55 -22.02
CA SER A 23 -2.37 -4.54 -22.46
C SER A 23 -3.29 -4.01 -23.56
N GLU A 24 -3.59 -4.89 -24.51
CA GLU A 24 -4.74 -4.75 -25.40
C GLU A 24 -6.05 -4.81 -24.62
N ARG A 25 -7.07 -4.14 -25.17
CA ARG A 25 -8.40 -3.98 -24.57
C ARG A 25 -9.00 -5.27 -24.04
N ILE A 26 -8.92 -6.34 -24.83
CA ILE A 26 -9.56 -7.63 -24.54
C ILE A 26 -9.02 -8.31 -23.27
N TYR A 27 -7.80 -7.97 -22.83
CA TYR A 27 -7.17 -8.59 -21.66
C TYR A 27 -7.14 -7.68 -20.42
N VAL A 28 -7.39 -6.37 -20.58
CA VAL A 28 -7.24 -5.40 -19.47
C VAL A 28 -8.12 -5.77 -18.28
N GLN A 29 -9.35 -6.21 -18.52
CA GLN A 29 -10.30 -6.54 -17.47
C GLN A 29 -9.81 -7.67 -16.56
N ASP A 30 -9.28 -8.74 -17.15
CA ASP A 30 -8.74 -9.87 -16.40
C ASP A 30 -7.48 -9.44 -15.63
N LYS A 31 -6.60 -8.66 -16.28
CA LYS A 31 -5.38 -8.16 -15.64
C LYS A 31 -5.67 -7.25 -14.45
N VAL A 32 -6.63 -6.32 -14.56
CA VAL A 32 -7.04 -5.46 -13.44
C VAL A 32 -7.62 -6.29 -12.30
N SER A 33 -8.45 -7.28 -12.60
CA SER A 33 -9.03 -8.17 -11.59
C SER A 33 -7.96 -9.03 -10.88
N GLN A 34 -7.01 -9.56 -11.64
CA GLN A 34 -5.87 -10.31 -11.10
C GLN A 34 -4.99 -9.43 -10.21
N PHE A 35 -4.72 -8.20 -10.65
CA PHE A 35 -3.94 -7.24 -9.88
C PHE A 35 -4.62 -6.89 -8.55
N PHE A 36 -5.92 -6.58 -8.55
CA PHE A 36 -6.64 -6.28 -7.30
C PHE A 36 -6.74 -7.50 -6.38
N SER A 37 -6.97 -8.70 -6.93
CA SER A 37 -6.94 -9.94 -6.14
C SER A 37 -5.57 -10.12 -5.47
N PHE A 38 -4.49 -9.90 -6.23
CA PHE A 38 -3.12 -9.92 -5.70
C PHE A 38 -2.92 -8.92 -4.56
N LEU A 39 -3.35 -7.67 -4.74
CA LEU A 39 -3.21 -6.64 -3.70
C LEU A 39 -3.96 -7.00 -2.40
N HIS A 40 -5.15 -7.59 -2.51
CA HIS A 40 -5.94 -8.02 -1.35
C HIS A 40 -5.38 -9.28 -0.67
N GLU A 41 -4.70 -10.17 -1.41
CA GLU A 41 -4.09 -11.37 -0.84
C GLU A 41 -2.79 -11.10 -0.06
N GLN A 42 -2.08 -10.03 -0.40
CA GLN A 42 -0.82 -9.64 0.27
C GLN A 42 -1.11 -8.73 1.45
N SER A 43 -0.55 -9.05 2.62
CA SER A 43 -0.88 -8.34 3.88
C SER A 43 -0.43 -6.89 3.88
N ILE A 44 0.74 -6.60 3.31
CA ILE A 44 1.29 -5.24 3.22
C ILE A 44 0.37 -4.36 2.35
N SER A 45 0.10 -4.78 1.11
CA SER A 45 -0.75 -3.98 0.22
C SER A 45 -2.19 -3.90 0.73
N SER A 46 -2.77 -4.99 1.26
CA SER A 46 -4.11 -4.96 1.84
C SER A 46 -4.22 -3.90 2.94
N ARG A 47 -3.23 -3.85 3.86
CA ARG A 47 -3.18 -2.81 4.89
C ARG A 47 -3.02 -1.41 4.30
N ILE A 48 -2.23 -1.24 3.24
CA ILE A 48 -2.12 0.05 2.55
C ILE A 48 -3.45 0.47 1.91
N LEU A 49 -4.21 -0.45 1.32
CA LEU A 49 -5.54 -0.15 0.75
C LEU A 49 -6.53 0.31 1.84
N GLU A 50 -6.45 -0.27 3.03
CA GLU A 50 -7.19 0.19 4.20
C GLU A 50 -6.73 1.59 4.64
N ARG A 51 -5.42 1.86 4.71
CA ARG A 51 -4.86 3.19 5.01
C ARG A 51 -5.35 4.26 4.02
N ILE A 52 -5.37 3.96 2.72
CA ILE A 52 -5.93 4.85 1.70
C ILE A 52 -7.42 5.11 1.98
N SER A 53 -8.18 4.07 2.35
CA SER A 53 -9.60 4.25 2.73
C SER A 53 -9.80 5.12 3.98
N GLU A 54 -8.91 5.02 4.96
CA GLU A 54 -8.93 5.83 6.19
C GLU A 54 -8.59 7.29 5.88
N ASP A 55 -7.46 7.50 5.19
CA ASP A 55 -6.89 8.82 4.93
C ASP A 55 -7.75 9.65 3.98
N PHE A 56 -8.42 9.01 3.03
CA PHE A 56 -9.32 9.64 2.05
C PHE A 56 -10.79 9.33 2.31
N SER A 57 -11.15 9.12 3.59
CA SER A 57 -12.52 8.81 4.00
C SER A 57 -13.55 9.88 3.58
N SER A 58 -13.17 11.15 3.50
CA SER A 58 -14.03 12.22 2.98
C SER A 58 -14.48 11.94 1.55
N ILE A 59 -13.53 11.65 0.66
CA ILE A 59 -13.80 11.29 -0.74
C ILE A 59 -14.60 10.00 -0.79
N LYS A 60 -14.23 8.98 -0.01
CA LYS A 60 -14.92 7.67 0.05
C LYS A 60 -16.39 7.81 0.42
N ASN A 61 -16.71 8.65 1.41
CA ASN A 61 -18.06 8.81 1.92
C ASN A 61 -19.01 9.52 0.94
N ASP A 62 -18.46 10.26 -0.03
CA ASP A 62 -19.26 10.89 -1.09
C ASP A 62 -19.70 9.89 -2.17
N PHE A 63 -19.09 8.70 -2.23
CA PHE A 63 -19.50 7.67 -3.17
C PHE A 63 -20.86 7.08 -2.78
N PRO A 64 -21.76 6.85 -3.74
CA PRO A 64 -22.99 6.13 -3.47
C PRO A 64 -22.66 4.71 -2.98
N SER A 65 -23.38 4.23 -1.95
CA SER A 65 -23.34 2.83 -1.53
C SER A 65 -23.64 1.95 -2.73
N SER A 66 -22.69 1.07 -3.10
CA SER A 66 -22.65 0.21 -4.29
C SER A 66 -23.94 0.20 -5.13
N GLY A 67 -24.02 1.09 -6.11
CA GLY A 67 -25.19 1.26 -7.00
C GLY A 67 -25.36 0.17 -8.07
N TYR A 68 -24.75 -1.01 -7.91
CA TYR A 68 -25.01 -2.14 -8.80
C TYR A 68 -26.17 -2.94 -8.24
N ASN A 69 -27.36 -2.73 -8.80
CA ASN A 69 -28.48 -3.63 -8.55
C ASN A 69 -28.12 -5.04 -9.07
N ASN A 70 -28.66 -6.08 -8.44
CA ASN A 70 -28.52 -7.51 -8.83
C ASN A 70 -28.89 -7.85 -10.30
N SER A 71 -29.30 -6.85 -11.09
CA SER A 71 -29.66 -6.97 -12.50
C SER A 71 -28.55 -6.59 -13.49
N GLY A 72 -27.34 -6.21 -13.03
CA GLY A 72 -26.20 -5.92 -13.91
C GLY A 72 -26.29 -4.60 -14.69
N TYR A 73 -27.30 -3.76 -14.42
CA TYR A 73 -27.43 -2.43 -15.02
C TYR A 73 -26.65 -1.38 -14.21
N ARG A 74 -25.91 -0.51 -14.92
CA ARG A 74 -25.23 0.66 -14.32
C ARG A 74 -26.24 1.60 -13.68
N MET A 75 -26.16 1.81 -12.36
CA MET A 75 -26.52 3.15 -11.87
C MET A 75 -25.44 4.11 -12.33
N VAL A 76 -25.77 4.96 -13.29
CA VAL A 76 -25.01 6.18 -13.55
C VAL A 76 -25.26 7.08 -12.34
N PRO A 77 -24.24 7.46 -11.56
CA PRO A 77 -24.43 8.38 -10.44
C PRO A 77 -25.07 9.69 -10.91
N ASP A 78 -25.91 10.30 -10.07
CA ASP A 78 -26.48 11.61 -10.35
C ASP A 78 -25.35 12.61 -10.70
N HIS A 79 -25.56 13.46 -11.70
CA HIS A 79 -24.59 14.48 -12.09
C HIS A 79 -24.16 15.35 -10.90
N ARG A 80 -25.04 15.61 -9.92
CA ARG A 80 -24.72 16.34 -8.70
C ARG A 80 -23.65 15.61 -7.88
N ILE A 81 -23.76 14.29 -7.73
CA ILE A 81 -22.78 13.45 -7.02
C ILE A 81 -21.44 13.47 -7.76
N ILE A 82 -21.46 13.27 -9.08
CA ILE A 82 -20.25 13.34 -9.91
C ILE A 82 -19.55 14.69 -9.74
N LYS A 83 -20.32 15.78 -9.71
CA LYS A 83 -19.78 17.12 -9.51
C LYS A 83 -19.16 17.28 -8.12
N THR A 84 -19.88 16.90 -7.06
CA THR A 84 -19.39 16.98 -5.67
C THR A 84 -18.05 16.25 -5.50
N ILE A 85 -17.96 15.00 -5.97
CA ILE A 85 -16.72 14.22 -5.85
C ILE A 85 -15.59 14.86 -6.64
N LYS A 86 -15.86 15.33 -7.87
CA LYS A 86 -14.85 16.03 -8.68
C LYS A 86 -14.37 17.33 -8.03
N ASP A 87 -15.25 18.09 -7.40
CA ASP A 87 -14.91 19.31 -6.70
C ASP A 87 -14.04 19.03 -5.45
N ASN A 88 -14.09 17.81 -4.91
CA ASN A 88 -13.25 17.33 -3.80
C ASN A 88 -11.88 16.82 -4.25
N ILE A 89 -11.66 16.55 -5.54
CA ILE A 89 -10.35 16.15 -6.07
C ILE A 89 -9.50 17.41 -6.30
N LYS A 90 -8.56 17.71 -5.40
CA LYS A 90 -7.76 18.94 -5.43
C LYS A 90 -6.32 18.71 -5.85
N ASN A 91 -5.76 17.56 -5.53
CA ASN A 91 -4.37 17.20 -5.80
C ASN A 91 -4.26 15.81 -6.45
N ARG A 92 -3.02 15.36 -6.65
CA ARG A 92 -2.71 14.10 -7.32
C ARG A 92 -3.11 12.90 -6.44
N GLU A 93 -2.94 13.03 -5.14
CA GLU A 93 -3.26 12.03 -4.15
C GLU A 93 -4.77 11.78 -4.08
N ASP A 94 -5.57 12.85 -4.09
CA ASP A 94 -7.03 12.79 -4.17
C ASP A 94 -7.48 12.08 -5.45
N GLN A 95 -6.83 12.36 -6.58
CA GLN A 95 -7.11 11.70 -7.87
C GLN A 95 -6.74 10.21 -7.82
N GLY A 96 -5.65 9.86 -7.14
CA GLY A 96 -5.26 8.47 -6.90
C GLY A 96 -6.25 7.72 -6.00
N ALA A 97 -6.71 8.35 -4.93
CA ALA A 97 -7.71 7.78 -4.03
C ALA A 97 -9.06 7.61 -4.73
N PHE A 98 -9.48 8.61 -5.52
CA PHE A 98 -10.65 8.49 -6.39
C PHE A 98 -10.52 7.31 -7.37
N GLY A 99 -9.37 7.18 -8.04
CA GLY A 99 -9.06 6.05 -8.91
C GLY A 99 -9.19 4.71 -8.20
N PHE A 100 -8.60 4.60 -7.01
CA PHE A 100 -8.70 3.43 -6.15
C PHE A 100 -10.15 3.07 -5.83
N PHE A 101 -10.96 4.00 -5.30
CA PHE A 101 -12.33 3.72 -4.89
C PHE A 101 -13.21 3.26 -6.05
N ILE A 102 -13.03 3.85 -7.24
CA ILE A 102 -13.74 3.43 -8.45
C ILE A 102 -13.37 1.99 -8.81
N ILE A 103 -12.07 1.68 -8.88
CA ILE A 103 -11.64 0.35 -9.29
C ILE A 103 -12.05 -0.69 -8.25
N GLN A 104 -11.97 -0.36 -6.95
CA GLN A 104 -12.39 -1.21 -5.85
C GLN A 104 -13.90 -1.54 -5.95
N GLN A 105 -14.76 -0.53 -6.14
CA GLN A 105 -16.20 -0.76 -6.32
C GLN A 105 -16.49 -1.67 -7.53
N LEU A 106 -15.76 -1.49 -8.63
CA LEU A 106 -15.90 -2.31 -9.83
C LEU A 106 -15.38 -3.74 -9.62
N PHE A 107 -14.30 -3.90 -8.85
CA PHE A 107 -13.71 -5.18 -8.52
C PHE A 107 -14.66 -6.03 -7.67
N GLU A 108 -15.39 -5.41 -6.74
CA GLU A 108 -16.37 -6.06 -5.85
C GLU A 108 -17.64 -6.56 -6.57
N VAL A 109 -17.91 -6.10 -7.80
CA VAL A 109 -19.05 -6.60 -8.58
C VAL A 109 -18.83 -8.05 -8.99
N GLU A 110 -19.76 -8.94 -8.62
CA GLU A 110 -19.69 -10.38 -8.95
C GLU A 110 -19.69 -10.64 -10.47
N GLN A 111 -20.64 -10.03 -11.18
CA GLN A 111 -20.80 -10.21 -12.63
C GLN A 111 -20.17 -9.05 -13.40
N LYS A 112 -19.04 -9.31 -14.04
CA LYS A 112 -18.31 -8.33 -14.86
C LYS A 112 -18.61 -8.56 -16.34
N PHE A 113 -19.11 -7.55 -17.04
CA PHE A 113 -19.35 -7.57 -18.49
C PHE A 113 -18.10 -7.12 -19.27
N GLU A 114 -18.07 -7.21 -20.60
CA GLU A 114 -16.91 -6.75 -21.39
C GLU A 114 -16.69 -5.24 -21.16
N ASN A 115 -15.43 -4.85 -20.94
CA ASN A 115 -15.03 -3.45 -20.70
C ASN A 115 -15.42 -2.90 -19.32
N HIS A 116 -15.82 -3.77 -18.38
CA HIS A 116 -16.38 -3.40 -17.06
C HIS A 116 -15.66 -2.24 -16.36
N TYR A 117 -14.34 -2.29 -16.29
CA TYR A 117 -13.55 -1.29 -15.57
C TYR A 117 -13.48 0.07 -16.26
N PHE A 118 -13.13 0.10 -17.55
CA PHE A 118 -12.87 1.35 -18.26
C PHE A 118 -14.12 2.01 -18.82
N GLU A 119 -15.27 1.39 -18.62
CA GLU A 119 -16.56 2.03 -18.79
C GLU A 119 -16.85 3.13 -17.74
N ALA A 120 -16.13 3.11 -16.61
CA ALA A 120 -16.11 4.22 -15.67
C ALA A 120 -15.67 5.54 -16.34
N SER A 121 -14.77 5.48 -17.33
CA SER A 121 -14.32 6.65 -18.09
C SER A 121 -15.49 7.37 -18.78
N GLY A 122 -16.44 6.63 -19.34
CA GLY A 122 -17.64 7.20 -19.97
C GLY A 122 -18.58 7.86 -18.96
N VAL A 123 -18.70 7.30 -17.76
CA VAL A 123 -19.55 7.82 -16.68
C VAL A 123 -18.95 9.09 -16.07
N TRP A 124 -17.69 9.02 -15.69
CA TRP A 124 -17.05 10.07 -14.88
C TRP A 124 -16.43 11.17 -15.72
N TYR A 125 -15.87 10.86 -16.89
CA TYR A 125 -15.18 11.85 -17.73
C TYR A 125 -15.90 12.16 -19.04
N ARG A 126 -17.09 11.57 -19.27
CA ARG A 126 -17.88 11.73 -20.50
C ARG A 126 -17.09 11.37 -21.76
N GLU A 127 -16.15 10.42 -21.64
CA GLU A 127 -15.35 10.05 -22.79
C GLU A 127 -16.17 9.32 -23.86
N THR A 128 -15.88 9.69 -25.11
CA THR A 128 -16.78 9.63 -26.27
C THR A 128 -17.62 8.35 -26.37
N ASN A 129 -18.90 8.54 -26.71
CA ASN A 129 -19.83 7.44 -26.99
C ASN A 129 -19.28 6.53 -28.11
N GLY A 130 -18.90 5.30 -27.74
CA GLY A 130 -18.59 4.21 -28.67
C GLY A 130 -17.10 3.92 -28.93
N ASP A 131 -16.17 4.79 -28.52
CA ASP A 131 -14.73 4.52 -28.67
C ASP A 131 -14.16 3.87 -27.40
N HIS A 132 -14.14 2.54 -27.40
CA HIS A 132 -13.63 1.78 -26.26
C HIS A 132 -12.13 1.94 -26.03
N ASN A 133 -11.34 2.29 -27.06
CA ASN A 133 -9.91 2.51 -26.88
C ASN A 133 -9.66 3.84 -26.15
N LYS A 134 -10.37 4.91 -26.51
CA LYS A 134 -10.32 6.17 -25.76
C LYS A 134 -10.77 6.02 -24.32
N ARG A 135 -11.81 5.20 -24.07
CA ARG A 135 -12.25 4.88 -22.71
C ARG A 135 -11.17 4.14 -21.91
N LEU A 136 -10.48 3.20 -22.54
CA LEU A 136 -9.36 2.49 -21.95
C LEU A 136 -8.19 3.43 -21.63
N ASP A 137 -7.81 4.31 -22.56
CA ASP A 137 -6.73 5.28 -22.33
C ASP A 137 -7.08 6.25 -21.19
N CYS A 138 -8.32 6.72 -21.17
CA CYS A 138 -8.84 7.53 -20.06
C CYS A 138 -8.81 6.74 -18.73
N PHE A 139 -9.17 5.46 -18.74
CA PHE A 139 -9.12 4.62 -17.54
C PHE A 139 -7.70 4.53 -16.98
N LYS A 140 -6.74 4.25 -17.87
CA LYS A 140 -5.32 4.16 -17.53
C LYS A 140 -4.82 5.48 -16.93
N GLU A 141 -5.08 6.61 -17.59
CA GLU A 141 -4.52 7.90 -17.18
C GLU A 141 -5.26 8.58 -16.02
N LYS A 142 -6.56 8.35 -15.86
CA LYS A 142 -7.37 9.06 -14.84
C LYS A 142 -7.67 8.23 -13.60
N PHE A 143 -7.59 6.91 -13.67
CA PHE A 143 -7.92 6.04 -12.53
C PHE A 143 -6.73 5.18 -12.14
N PHE A 144 -6.24 4.37 -13.07
CA PHE A 144 -5.28 3.33 -12.74
C PHE A 144 -3.90 3.91 -12.38
N LYS A 145 -3.30 4.71 -13.25
CA LYS A 145 -1.98 5.29 -13.01
C LYS A 145 -1.93 6.19 -11.77
N PRO A 146 -2.87 7.14 -11.55
CA PRO A 146 -2.89 7.90 -10.30
C PRO A 146 -3.02 7.02 -9.05
N PHE A 147 -3.79 5.92 -9.12
CA PHE A 147 -3.88 4.97 -8.02
C PHE A 147 -2.53 4.28 -7.75
N ILE A 148 -1.85 3.79 -8.79
CA ILE A 148 -0.52 3.17 -8.63
C ILE A 148 0.45 4.15 -7.99
N GLU A 149 0.47 5.40 -8.44
CA GLU A 149 1.33 6.44 -7.87
C GLU A 149 1.02 6.69 -6.38
N LEU A 150 -0.26 6.69 -5.99
CA LEU A 150 -0.66 6.81 -4.58
C LEU A 150 -0.26 5.58 -3.76
N LEU A 151 -0.40 4.39 -4.32
CA LEU A 151 -0.01 3.12 -3.69
C LEU A 151 1.51 3.10 -3.44
N GLU A 152 2.31 3.47 -4.45
CA GLU A 152 3.75 3.62 -4.35
C GLU A 152 4.13 4.66 -3.29
N TRP A 153 3.48 5.84 -3.29
CA TRP A 153 3.72 6.85 -2.27
C TRP A 153 3.53 6.31 -0.85
N HIS A 154 2.48 5.51 -0.63
CA HIS A 154 2.28 4.86 0.67
C HIS A 154 3.37 3.84 1.03
N MET A 155 3.97 3.16 0.06
CA MET A 155 5.08 2.24 0.29
C MET A 155 6.39 2.99 0.61
N TYR A 156 6.59 4.19 0.06
CA TYR A 156 7.83 4.95 0.20
C TYR A 156 7.83 5.93 1.35
N GLU A 157 6.79 6.76 1.45
CA GLU A 157 6.79 7.97 2.26
C GLU A 157 5.71 8.00 3.34
N SER A 158 4.60 7.27 3.20
CA SER A 158 3.53 7.32 4.22
C SER A 158 4.05 6.85 5.57
N GLU A 159 3.99 7.75 6.55
CA GLU A 159 4.20 7.40 7.94
C GLU A 159 3.07 6.49 8.44
N ALA A 160 3.42 5.56 9.33
CA ALA A 160 2.40 4.76 10.02
C ALA A 160 1.60 5.61 11.00
N LYS A 161 0.29 5.34 11.05
CA LYS A 161 -0.62 5.95 12.03
C LYS A 161 -1.08 4.97 13.10
N VAL A 162 -1.03 3.66 12.82
CA VAL A 162 -1.43 2.60 13.77
C VAL A 162 -0.38 1.48 13.84
N GLU A 163 -0.38 0.71 14.94
CA GLU A 163 0.65 -0.30 15.24
C GLU A 163 0.69 -1.47 14.22
N ASN A 164 -0.44 -1.70 13.55
CA ASN A 164 -0.59 -2.75 12.53
C ASN A 164 -0.12 -2.31 11.14
N ASP A 165 0.30 -1.06 10.98
CA ASP A 165 0.90 -0.58 9.74
C ASP A 165 2.27 -1.23 9.52
N TYR A 166 2.69 -1.24 8.27
CA TYR A 166 4.03 -1.64 7.87
C TYR A 166 4.95 -0.41 7.84
N TYR A 167 6.25 -0.65 7.90
CA TYR A 167 7.23 0.39 7.70
C TYR A 167 7.25 0.84 6.23
N SER A 168 7.33 2.15 6.02
CA SER A 168 7.65 2.68 4.69
C SER A 168 9.13 2.46 4.38
N LYS A 169 9.51 2.51 3.09
CA LYS A 169 10.92 2.33 2.70
C LYS A 169 11.83 3.36 3.33
N ASN A 170 11.40 4.62 3.44
CA ASN A 170 12.20 5.66 4.08
C ASN A 170 12.44 5.35 5.57
N GLU A 171 11.42 4.85 6.26
CA GLU A 171 11.56 4.41 7.65
C GLU A 171 12.54 3.23 7.77
N ILE A 172 12.44 2.25 6.86
CA ILE A 172 13.35 1.09 6.84
C ILE A 172 14.80 1.53 6.62
N ILE A 173 15.05 2.45 5.68
CA ILE A 173 16.39 2.99 5.42
C ILE A 173 16.95 3.66 6.68
N ASN A 174 16.15 4.48 7.36
CA ASN A 174 16.56 5.19 8.58
C ASN A 174 16.87 4.19 9.72
N ILE A 175 15.99 3.21 9.92
CA ILE A 175 16.17 2.18 10.96
C ILE A 175 17.41 1.33 10.67
N ASN A 176 17.58 0.86 9.43
CA ASN A 176 18.75 0.07 9.05
C ASN A 176 20.06 0.84 9.23
N SER A 177 20.08 2.11 8.84
CA SER A 177 21.26 2.98 9.05
C SER A 177 21.62 3.09 10.54
N LYS A 178 20.61 3.13 11.42
CA LYS A 178 20.86 3.16 12.86
C LYS A 178 21.38 1.83 13.41
N LEU A 179 20.80 0.73 12.94
CA LEU A 179 21.28 -0.61 13.29
C LEU A 179 22.76 -0.77 12.91
N ASP A 180 23.17 -0.24 11.75
CA ASP A 180 24.56 -0.21 11.30
C ASP A 180 25.46 0.65 12.20
N GLU A 181 25.02 1.86 12.59
CA GLU A 181 25.78 2.69 13.54
C GLU A 181 26.05 1.98 14.87
N ILE A 182 25.11 1.17 15.33
CA ILE A 182 25.24 0.44 16.60
C ILE A 182 26.19 -0.73 16.46
N LEU A 183 26.13 -1.46 15.35
CA LEU A 183 27.11 -2.50 15.02
C LEU A 183 28.54 -1.92 15.00
N LEU A 184 28.73 -0.73 14.44
CA LEU A 184 30.03 -0.05 14.40
C LEU A 184 30.55 0.36 15.80
N LYS A 185 29.66 0.56 16.77
CA LYS A 185 30.01 0.93 18.16
C LYS A 185 30.32 -0.28 19.04
N GLN A 186 29.97 -1.49 18.62
CA GLN A 186 30.39 -2.70 19.30
C GLN A 186 31.81 -3.05 18.85
N GLU A 187 32.67 -3.48 19.78
CA GLU A 187 34.01 -3.95 19.42
C GLU A 187 33.90 -5.14 18.45
N LEU A 188 34.64 -5.06 17.34
CA LEU A 188 34.71 -6.07 16.28
C LEU A 188 34.99 -7.47 16.89
N GLY A 189 34.01 -8.37 16.84
CA GLY A 189 34.22 -9.77 17.27
C GLY A 189 32.97 -10.59 17.59
N ASN A 190 31.83 -9.96 17.87
CA ASN A 190 30.62 -10.68 18.24
C ASN A 190 29.75 -11.01 17.01
N GLU A 191 30.12 -12.07 16.29
CA GLU A 191 29.35 -12.64 15.17
C GLU A 191 27.86 -12.84 15.51
N ILE A 192 27.57 -13.18 16.78
CA ILE A 192 26.21 -13.30 17.29
C ILE A 192 25.42 -11.98 17.16
N ILE A 193 25.99 -10.85 17.57
CA ILE A 193 25.31 -9.55 17.47
C ILE A 193 25.08 -9.18 16.01
N PHE A 194 26.07 -9.44 15.15
CA PHE A 194 25.95 -9.17 13.73
C PHE A 194 24.79 -9.95 13.11
N ASN A 195 24.72 -11.26 13.35
CA ASN A 195 23.65 -12.13 12.84
C ASN A 195 22.27 -11.69 13.34
N GLU A 196 22.14 -11.34 14.63
CA GLU A 196 20.88 -10.89 15.20
C GLU A 196 20.40 -9.56 14.59
N ILE A 197 21.32 -8.61 14.37
CA ILE A 197 20.98 -7.32 13.76
C ILE A 197 20.64 -7.48 12.27
N ASP A 198 21.38 -8.30 11.53
CA ASP A 198 21.06 -8.56 10.11
C ASP A 198 19.71 -9.25 9.95
N GLU A 199 19.37 -10.21 10.82
CA GLU A 199 18.03 -10.80 10.85
C GLU A 199 16.95 -9.75 11.10
N LEU A 200 17.17 -8.77 12.01
CA LEU A 200 16.22 -7.68 12.25
C LEU A 200 16.00 -6.82 11.00
N LYS A 201 17.04 -6.56 10.20
CA LYS A 201 16.94 -5.81 8.93
C LYS A 201 16.17 -6.59 7.87
N GLU A 202 16.21 -7.92 7.90
CA GLU A 202 15.40 -8.75 6.98
C GLU A 202 13.93 -8.78 7.42
N LEU A 203 13.69 -8.98 8.71
CA LEU A 203 12.34 -9.11 9.27
C LEU A 203 11.50 -7.83 9.12
N ILE A 204 12.12 -6.65 9.16
CA ILE A 204 11.40 -5.37 9.02
C ILE A 204 10.67 -5.26 7.67
N LEU A 205 11.14 -5.96 6.64
CA LEU A 205 10.54 -5.96 5.30
C LEU A 205 9.24 -6.79 5.24
N PHE A 206 9.00 -7.66 6.21
CA PHE A 206 7.87 -8.59 6.25
C PHE A 206 6.85 -8.30 7.35
N LEU A 207 7.27 -7.63 8.42
CA LEU A 207 6.50 -7.49 9.64
C LEU A 207 5.89 -6.10 9.76
N ASN A 208 4.70 -6.04 10.35
CA ASN A 208 4.14 -4.77 10.80
C ASN A 208 4.95 -4.23 11.99
N LYS A 209 4.75 -2.95 12.30
CA LYS A 209 5.53 -2.26 13.33
C LYS A 209 5.43 -2.97 14.69
N LYS A 210 4.22 -3.38 15.07
CA LYS A 210 3.97 -4.12 16.31
C LYS A 210 4.82 -5.38 16.44
N ASN A 211 4.72 -6.28 15.45
CA ASN A 211 5.39 -7.58 15.50
C ASN A 211 6.91 -7.39 15.43
N TRP A 212 7.39 -6.50 14.57
CA TRP A 212 8.82 -6.22 14.47
C TRP A 212 9.38 -5.64 15.78
N GLY A 213 8.70 -4.68 16.39
CA GLY A 213 9.13 -4.10 17.67
C GLY A 213 9.15 -5.09 18.82
N GLN A 214 8.22 -6.06 18.84
CA GLN A 214 8.26 -7.17 19.81
C GLN A 214 9.50 -8.06 19.62
N ILE A 215 9.87 -8.37 18.38
CA ILE A 215 11.07 -9.16 18.07
C ILE A 215 12.33 -8.40 18.46
N VAL A 216 12.42 -7.11 18.12
CA VAL A 216 13.53 -6.24 18.54
C VAL A 216 13.68 -6.27 20.05
N LYS A 217 12.59 -6.11 20.81
CA LYS A 217 12.62 -6.16 22.27
C LYS A 217 13.14 -7.51 22.81
N GLY A 218 12.70 -8.63 22.23
CA GLY A 218 13.16 -9.97 22.60
C GLY A 218 14.65 -10.17 22.33
N LYS A 219 15.06 -9.98 21.06
CA LYS A 219 16.46 -10.19 20.64
C LYS A 219 17.44 -9.30 21.40
N LEU A 220 17.12 -8.02 21.58
CA LEU A 220 17.98 -7.12 22.35
C LEU A 220 18.01 -7.48 23.84
N GLY A 221 16.87 -7.92 24.40
CA GLY A 221 16.82 -8.44 25.76
C GLY A 221 17.74 -9.64 25.96
N ASP A 222 17.70 -10.60 25.04
CA ASP A 222 18.55 -11.79 25.08
C ASP A 222 20.04 -11.44 24.96
N LEU A 223 20.40 -10.50 24.07
CA LEU A 223 21.78 -10.01 23.94
C LEU A 223 22.29 -9.33 25.23
N VAL A 224 21.42 -8.59 25.94
CA VAL A 224 21.77 -7.98 27.23
C VAL A 224 21.93 -9.04 28.31
N LEU A 225 21.00 -10.00 28.40
CA LEU A 225 21.07 -11.10 29.37
C LEU A 225 22.30 -11.99 29.15
N GLY A 226 22.71 -12.18 27.90
CA GLY A 226 23.93 -12.89 27.53
C GLY A 226 25.22 -12.09 27.78
N GLY A 227 25.13 -10.84 28.22
CA GLY A 227 26.29 -9.95 28.41
C GLY A 227 27.00 -9.57 27.11
N LEU A 228 26.35 -9.78 25.95
CA LEU A 228 26.88 -9.44 24.64
C LEU A 228 26.67 -7.97 24.29
N LEU A 229 25.62 -7.36 24.84
CA LEU A 229 25.28 -5.95 24.65
C LEU A 229 25.11 -5.24 26.00
N SER A 230 25.67 -4.05 26.14
CA SER A 230 25.42 -3.25 27.36
C SER A 230 23.96 -2.81 27.43
N SER A 231 23.40 -2.75 28.64
CA SER A 231 22.02 -2.30 28.85
C SER A 231 21.79 -0.87 28.35
N GLU A 232 22.79 -0.01 28.43
CA GLU A 232 22.76 1.36 27.91
C GLU A 232 22.63 1.37 26.38
N ASN A 233 23.44 0.57 25.67
CA ASN A 233 23.37 0.47 24.21
C ASN A 233 22.05 -0.16 23.75
N ALA A 234 21.56 -1.19 24.45
CA ALA A 234 20.28 -1.82 24.17
C ALA A 234 19.10 -0.88 24.41
N THR A 235 19.13 -0.10 25.49
CA THR A 235 18.09 0.89 25.82
C THR A 235 18.10 2.03 24.81
N SER A 236 19.28 2.51 24.40
CA SER A 236 19.43 3.52 23.35
C SER A 236 18.84 3.02 22.02
N LEU A 237 19.13 1.78 21.64
CA LEU A 237 18.58 1.16 20.43
C LEU A 237 17.06 0.99 20.51
N PHE A 238 16.56 0.46 21.62
CA PHE A 238 15.14 0.26 21.84
C PHE A 238 14.37 1.59 21.84
N ASN A 239 14.89 2.62 22.51
CA ASN A 239 14.29 3.94 22.55
C ASN A 239 14.27 4.57 21.17
N TYR A 240 15.35 4.48 20.39
CA TYR A 240 15.35 5.01 19.03
C TYR A 240 14.32 4.31 18.13
N VAL A 241 14.25 2.98 18.20
CA VAL A 241 13.25 2.18 17.48
C VAL A 241 11.83 2.56 17.93
N SER A 242 11.64 2.79 19.22
CA SER A 242 10.35 3.14 19.81
C SER A 242 9.94 4.60 19.57
N GLU A 243 10.88 5.54 19.47
CA GLU A 243 10.62 6.96 19.18
C GLU A 243 10.23 7.17 17.71
N ASN A 244 10.83 6.40 16.80
CA ASN A 244 10.46 6.38 15.37
C ASN A 244 9.34 5.36 15.07
N SER A 245 8.76 4.76 16.10
CA SER A 245 7.55 3.95 16.07
C SER A 245 6.80 4.14 17.38
N PRO A 246 6.26 5.35 17.66
CA PRO A 246 5.75 5.77 18.97
C PRO A 246 4.60 4.89 19.51
N LEU A 247 4.07 4.00 18.67
CA LEU A 247 3.03 3.03 18.98
C LEU A 247 3.58 1.75 19.64
N LEU A 248 4.89 1.60 19.78
CA LEU A 248 5.54 0.46 20.47
C LEU A 248 5.48 0.55 22.01
N ILE A 249 5.09 1.70 22.58
CA ILE A 249 5.18 1.99 24.02
C ILE A 249 3.83 1.83 24.76
N LYS A 250 2.78 1.30 24.11
CA LYS A 250 1.49 1.02 24.78
C LYS A 250 1.24 -0.45 25.03
#